data_AF-A0A952XFI7-F1
#
_entry.id   AF-A0A952XFI7-F1
#
_cell.length_a   1.000
_cell.length_b   1.000
_cell.length_c   1.000
_cell.angle_alpha   90.00
_cell.angle_beta   90.00
_cell.angle_gamma   90.00
#
_symmetry.space_group_name_H-M   'P 1'
#
loop_
_entity.id
_entity.type
_entity.pdbx_description
1 polymer ?
#
loop_
_entity_poly.entity_id
_entity_poly.type
_entity_poly.pdbx_seq_one_letter_code
_entity_poly.pdbx_strand_id
1 'polypeptide(L)'
;MRIVSFVALAVLGLTLGACANRTGDMTIAQWCAADPGRADTDICKQHADTEEVRASLGQRIAEVFGVANRAQQTADAAMSREITCVTRTMNRTRAGTCDPGYTLTGCTQTRYTTRAGGMAILRSVSDTECRFNSQVLEVQVRCCAMGPTPPPATMVRDQAPPAPQQPQPAPTS
;
A
#
# COMPACT_ATOMS: atom_id res chain seq x y z
N MET A 1 11.44 19.82 -27.67
CA MET A 1 12.24 20.13 -26.46
C MET A 1 13.03 18.89 -26.05
N ARG A 2 14.20 18.61 -26.66
CA ARG A 2 14.97 17.36 -26.46
C ARG A 2 16.49 17.56 -26.58
N ILE A 3 16.99 18.77 -26.33
CA ILE A 3 18.43 19.10 -26.50
C ILE A 3 19.06 19.62 -25.20
N VAL A 4 18.27 19.85 -24.14
CA VAL A 4 18.78 20.47 -22.89
C VAL A 4 19.51 19.47 -21.97
N SER A 5 19.38 18.15 -22.20
CA SER A 5 19.90 17.13 -21.27
C SER A 5 21.37 16.73 -21.47
N PHE A 6 22.05 17.18 -22.53
CA PHE A 6 23.43 16.73 -22.82
C PHE A 6 24.54 17.67 -22.31
N VAL A 7 24.20 18.86 -21.81
CA VAL A 7 25.22 19.85 -21.40
C VAL A 7 25.69 19.64 -19.95
N ALA A 8 24.92 18.95 -19.10
CA ALA A 8 25.27 18.75 -17.69
C ALA A 8 26.46 17.79 -17.44
N LEU A 9 26.78 16.91 -18.41
CA LEU A 9 27.87 15.91 -18.26
C LEU A 9 29.24 16.41 -18.72
N ALA A 10 29.31 17.44 -19.58
CA ALA A 10 30.58 17.91 -20.15
C ALA A 10 31.33 18.90 -19.23
N VAL A 11 30.64 19.56 -18.31
CA VAL A 11 31.25 20.59 -17.43
C VAL A 11 31.98 19.98 -16.23
N LEU A 12 31.60 18.78 -15.78
CA LEU A 12 32.27 18.07 -14.68
C LEU A 12 33.60 17.40 -15.07
N GLY A 13 33.83 17.14 -16.36
CA GLY A 13 35.06 16.50 -16.83
C GLY A 13 36.27 17.44 -16.95
N LEU A 14 36.03 18.75 -17.12
CA LEU A 14 37.10 19.71 -17.43
C LEU A 14 37.73 20.37 -16.18
N THR A 15 37.19 20.14 -14.98
CA THR A 15 37.73 20.72 -13.73
C THR A 15 38.65 19.77 -12.96
N LEU A 16 38.66 18.47 -13.28
CA LEU A 16 39.54 17.49 -12.62
C LEU A 16 41.01 17.57 -13.08
N GLY A 17 41.26 18.09 -14.29
CA GLY A 17 42.62 18.21 -14.84
C GLY A 17 43.50 19.29 -14.19
N ALA A 18 42.90 20.27 -13.52
CA ALA A 18 43.63 21.35 -12.86
C ALA A 18 44.15 20.97 -11.46
N CYS A 19 43.53 19.98 -10.79
CA CYS A 19 43.98 19.49 -9.49
C CYS A 19 45.05 18.40 -9.60
N ALA A 20 45.00 17.58 -10.67
CA ALA A 20 45.94 16.48 -10.90
C ALA A 20 47.41 16.95 -11.00
N ASN A 21 47.66 18.18 -11.48
CA ASN A 21 49.02 18.69 -11.67
C ASN A 21 49.64 19.32 -10.40
N ARG A 22 48.90 19.42 -9.28
CA ARG A 22 49.38 20.00 -8.00
C ARG A 22 49.73 18.94 -6.95
N THR A 23 49.08 17.77 -6.99
CA THR A 23 49.32 16.68 -6.04
C THR A 23 50.29 15.62 -6.57
N GLY A 24 50.71 15.73 -7.84
CA GLY A 24 51.53 14.73 -8.52
C GLY A 24 50.78 13.41 -8.67
N ASP A 25 51.50 12.29 -8.53
CA ASP A 25 50.91 10.94 -8.60
C ASP A 25 50.12 10.54 -7.34
N MET A 26 50.03 11.42 -6.34
CA MET A 26 49.35 11.14 -5.08
C MET A 26 47.87 11.56 -5.13
N THR A 27 47.02 10.79 -4.45
CA THR A 27 45.64 11.23 -4.18
C THR A 27 45.65 12.46 -3.25
N ILE A 28 44.62 13.30 -3.33
CA ILE A 28 44.52 14.52 -2.51
C ILE A 28 44.61 14.19 -1.01
N ALA A 29 43.94 13.12 -0.56
CA ALA A 29 44.01 12.66 0.83
C ALA A 29 45.44 12.28 1.26
N GLN A 30 46.18 11.54 0.43
CA GLN A 30 47.57 11.17 0.71
C GLN A 30 48.50 12.39 0.69
N TRP A 31 48.27 13.33 -0.23
CA TRP A 31 49.07 14.54 -0.37
C TRP A 31 48.89 15.50 0.82
N CYS A 32 47.65 15.62 1.33
CA CYS A 32 47.32 16.39 2.52
C CYS A 32 47.80 15.72 3.82
N ALA A 33 47.82 14.40 3.88
CA ALA A 33 48.31 13.65 5.04
C ALA A 33 49.85 13.57 5.13
N ALA A 34 50.55 13.80 4.03
CA ALA A 34 52.02 13.68 3.96
C ALA A 34 52.77 14.78 4.73
N ASP A 35 52.15 15.93 4.97
CA ASP A 35 52.79 17.08 5.63
C ASP A 35 51.75 17.93 6.38
N PRO A 36 51.86 18.10 7.71
CA PRO A 36 50.97 18.92 8.51
C PRO A 36 50.90 20.39 8.06
N GLY A 37 51.99 20.92 7.48
CA GLY A 37 52.03 22.29 6.96
C GLY A 37 51.15 22.53 5.73
N ARG A 38 50.61 21.46 5.12
CA ARG A 38 49.73 21.54 3.95
C ARG A 38 48.25 21.61 4.30
N ALA A 39 47.90 21.44 5.58
CA ALA A 39 46.52 21.52 6.06
C ALA A 39 45.85 22.86 5.69
N ASP A 40 46.62 23.94 5.61
CA ASP A 40 46.12 25.26 5.27
C ASP A 40 45.98 25.54 3.76
N THR A 41 46.39 24.62 2.91
CA THR A 41 46.25 24.78 1.46
C THR A 41 44.79 24.60 1.02
N ASP A 42 44.39 25.35 -0.01
CA ASP A 42 43.02 25.33 -0.54
C ASP A 42 42.58 23.92 -0.97
N ILE A 43 43.52 23.08 -1.41
CA ILE A 43 43.27 21.69 -1.82
C ILE A 43 42.81 20.84 -0.63
N CYS A 44 43.48 20.96 0.52
CA CYS A 44 43.13 20.17 1.70
C CYS A 44 41.85 20.66 2.37
N LYS A 45 41.62 21.99 2.35
CA LYS A 45 40.36 22.60 2.81
C LYS A 45 39.18 22.13 1.96
N GLN A 46 39.28 22.26 0.64
CA GLN A 46 38.21 21.84 -0.27
C GLN A 46 37.94 20.33 -0.22
N HIS A 47 38.97 19.50 -0.02
CA HIS A 47 38.79 18.06 0.18
C HIS A 47 38.04 17.75 1.49
N ALA A 48 38.40 18.41 2.59
CA ALA A 48 37.71 18.25 3.87
C ALA A 48 36.22 18.65 3.77
N ASP A 49 35.94 19.80 3.16
CA ASP A 49 34.57 20.28 2.93
C ASP A 49 33.76 19.30 2.06
N THR A 50 34.40 18.72 1.04
CA THR A 50 33.76 17.75 0.14
C THR A 50 33.41 16.44 0.86
N GLU A 51 34.30 15.95 1.74
CA GLU A 51 34.03 14.74 2.53
C GLU A 51 32.95 14.98 3.59
N GLU A 52 32.87 16.18 4.19
CA GLU A 52 31.79 16.56 5.10
C GLU A 52 30.43 16.61 4.36
N VAL A 53 30.38 17.20 3.17
CA VAL A 53 29.18 17.21 2.33
C VAL A 53 28.79 15.78 1.94
N ARG A 54 29.75 14.92 1.58
CA ARG A 54 29.48 13.51 1.27
C ARG A 54 28.91 12.75 2.47
N ALA A 55 29.48 12.94 3.66
CA ALA A 55 29.02 12.30 4.88
C ALA A 55 27.61 12.75 5.27
N SER A 56 27.36 14.06 5.27
CA SER A 56 26.03 14.63 5.58
C SER A 56 24.96 14.23 4.56
N LEU A 57 25.31 14.15 3.27
CA LEU A 57 24.41 13.66 2.23
C LEU A 57 24.12 12.16 2.43
N GLY A 58 25.13 11.35 2.77
CA GLY A 58 24.96 9.93 3.08
C GLY A 58 24.02 9.68 4.27
N GLN A 59 24.13 10.48 5.33
CA GLN A 59 23.22 10.43 6.48
C GLN A 59 21.78 10.78 6.11
N ARG A 60 21.57 11.86 5.34
CA ARG A 60 20.24 12.26 4.85
C ARG A 60 19.62 11.20 3.93
N ILE A 61 20.41 10.60 3.06
CA ILE A 61 19.97 9.52 2.16
C ILE A 61 19.54 8.29 3.00
N ALA A 62 20.32 7.88 3.99
CA ALA A 62 19.97 6.78 4.88
C ALA A 62 18.69 7.06 5.68
N GLU A 63 18.49 8.29 6.16
CA GLU A 63 17.28 8.72 6.84
C GLU A 63 16.05 8.66 5.91
N VAL A 64 16.17 9.17 4.69
CA VAL A 64 15.09 9.14 3.69
C VAL A 64 14.71 7.70 3.32
N PHE A 65 15.68 6.80 3.15
CA PHE A 65 15.40 5.37 2.93
C PHE A 65 14.71 4.72 4.14
N GLY A 66 15.10 5.08 5.36
CA GLY A 66 14.44 4.62 6.59
C GLY A 66 13.01 5.13 6.75
N VAL A 67 12.70 6.34 6.25
CA VAL A 67 11.34 6.90 6.20
C VAL A 67 10.51 6.21 5.11
N ALA A 68 11.09 5.95 3.93
CA ALA A 68 10.41 5.27 2.83
C ALA A 68 10.02 3.83 3.20
N ASN A 69 10.89 3.08 3.88
CA ASN A 69 10.57 1.73 4.35
C ASN A 69 9.47 1.72 5.40
N ARG A 70 9.47 2.68 6.33
CA ARG A 70 8.36 2.84 7.29
C ARG A 70 7.05 3.17 6.59
N ALA A 71 7.08 4.08 5.62
CA ALA A 71 5.89 4.46 4.84
C ALA A 71 5.31 3.30 4.03
N GLN A 72 6.16 2.43 3.46
CA GLN A 72 5.71 1.22 2.77
C GLN A 72 5.06 0.24 3.76
N GLN A 73 5.68 -0.01 4.91
CA GLN A 73 5.11 -0.89 5.94
C GLN A 73 3.76 -0.38 6.48
N THR A 74 3.59 0.93 6.69
CA THR A 74 2.27 1.49 7.06
C THR A 74 1.27 1.42 5.91
N ALA A 75 1.70 1.57 4.66
CA ALA A 75 0.83 1.40 3.50
C ALA A 75 0.36 -0.06 3.36
N ASP A 76 1.24 -1.05 3.49
CA ASP A 76 0.88 -2.47 3.45
C ASP A 76 -0.02 -2.86 4.64
N ALA A 77 0.25 -2.30 5.84
CA ALA A 77 -0.58 -2.48 7.02
C ALA A 77 -1.96 -1.81 6.89
N ALA A 78 -2.08 -0.75 6.08
CA ALA A 78 -3.36 -0.11 5.78
C ALA A 78 -4.12 -0.87 4.69
N MET A 79 -3.44 -1.32 3.62
CA MET A 79 -4.03 -2.11 2.54
C MET A 79 -4.53 -3.48 3.00
N SER A 80 -3.90 -4.09 4.00
CA SER A 80 -4.38 -5.34 4.62
C SER A 80 -5.66 -5.19 5.44
N ARG A 81 -6.10 -3.96 5.73
CA ARG A 81 -7.32 -3.67 6.50
C ARG A 81 -8.50 -3.24 5.63
N GLU A 82 -8.32 -3.13 4.31
CA GLU A 82 -9.43 -2.86 3.40
C GLU A 82 -10.31 -4.10 3.29
N ILE A 83 -11.57 -3.99 3.71
CA ILE A 83 -12.55 -5.08 3.68
C ILE A 83 -13.60 -4.74 2.64
N THR A 84 -13.63 -5.49 1.54
CA THR A 84 -14.69 -5.38 0.54
C THR A 84 -15.74 -6.45 0.76
N CYS A 85 -16.98 -6.04 1.03
CA CYS A 85 -18.10 -6.94 1.20
C CYS A 85 -19.09 -6.86 0.05
N VAL A 86 -19.52 -8.01 -0.44
CA VAL A 86 -20.57 -8.17 -1.45
C VAL A 86 -21.73 -8.98 -0.87
N THR A 87 -22.94 -8.67 -1.30
CA THR A 87 -24.14 -9.45 -0.95
C THR A 87 -24.59 -10.24 -2.17
N ARG A 88 -24.80 -11.54 -2.00
CA ARG A 88 -25.28 -12.45 -3.04
C ARG A 88 -26.68 -12.91 -2.69
N THR A 89 -27.61 -12.74 -3.62
CA THR A 89 -28.98 -13.25 -3.45
C THR A 89 -29.12 -14.58 -4.18
N MET A 90 -29.47 -15.64 -3.46
CA MET A 90 -29.67 -16.97 -4.02
C MET A 90 -31.12 -17.38 -3.84
N ASN A 91 -31.72 -17.95 -4.89
CA ASN A 91 -33.12 -18.33 -4.90
C ASN A 91 -33.29 -19.84 -4.91
N ARG A 92 -34.35 -20.33 -4.27
CA ARG A 92 -34.76 -21.75 -4.27
C ARG A 92 -33.61 -22.70 -3.92
N THR A 93 -32.79 -22.35 -2.94
CA THR A 93 -31.59 -23.10 -2.54
C THR A 93 -31.69 -23.58 -1.09
N ARG A 94 -30.96 -24.64 -0.74
CA ARG A 94 -30.78 -25.08 0.67
C ARG A 94 -29.51 -24.54 1.30
N ALA A 95 -28.68 -23.84 0.51
CA ALA A 95 -27.41 -23.32 0.95
C ALA A 95 -27.11 -21.96 0.33
N GLY A 96 -26.53 -21.07 1.13
CA GLY A 96 -25.91 -19.83 0.69
C GLY A 96 -24.40 -20.03 0.57
N THR A 97 -23.79 -19.57 -0.52
CA THR A 97 -22.34 -19.73 -0.75
C THR A 97 -21.68 -18.42 -1.17
N CYS A 98 -20.41 -18.27 -0.82
CA CYS A 98 -19.56 -17.17 -1.29
C CYS A 98 -18.75 -17.58 -2.53
N ASP A 99 -18.32 -16.58 -3.32
CA ASP A 99 -17.37 -16.82 -4.40
C ASP A 99 -15.98 -17.13 -3.84
N PRO A 100 -15.11 -17.84 -4.60
CA PRO A 100 -13.75 -18.13 -4.16
C PRO A 100 -12.99 -16.87 -3.75
N GLY A 101 -12.30 -16.94 -2.60
CA GLY A 101 -11.55 -15.81 -2.04
C GLY A 101 -12.38 -14.81 -1.22
N TYR A 102 -13.68 -15.05 -1.07
CA TYR A 102 -14.51 -14.36 -0.08
C TYR A 102 -14.85 -15.26 1.11
N THR A 103 -14.91 -14.66 2.29
CA THR A 103 -15.34 -15.29 3.55
C THR A 103 -16.77 -14.89 3.88
N LEU A 104 -17.56 -15.85 4.32
CA LEU A 104 -18.96 -15.68 4.70
C LEU A 104 -19.07 -14.96 6.04
N THR A 105 -19.73 -13.80 6.05
CA THR A 105 -19.94 -12.98 7.24
C THR A 105 -21.39 -13.02 7.72
N GLY A 106 -22.34 -13.33 6.83
CA GLY A 106 -23.74 -13.43 7.20
C GLY A 106 -24.60 -14.17 6.19
N CYS A 107 -25.66 -14.80 6.68
CA CYS A 107 -26.69 -15.43 5.86
C CYS A 107 -28.06 -15.14 6.45
N THR A 108 -28.96 -14.58 5.63
CA THR A 108 -30.32 -14.26 6.05
C THR A 108 -31.32 -14.75 5.02
N GLN A 109 -32.36 -15.47 5.48
CA GLN A 109 -33.50 -15.78 4.63
C GLN A 109 -34.37 -14.53 4.50
N THR A 110 -34.50 -14.00 3.29
CA THR A 110 -35.28 -12.79 3.01
C THR A 110 -36.69 -13.09 2.51
N ARG A 111 -36.93 -14.30 1.98
CA ARG A 111 -38.24 -14.71 1.51
C ARG A 111 -38.64 -16.09 2.01
N TYR A 112 -39.83 -16.14 2.59
CA TYR A 112 -40.54 -17.36 3.00
C TYR A 112 -42.03 -17.21 2.65
N THR A 113 -42.74 -18.31 2.48
CA THR A 113 -44.19 -18.29 2.24
C THR A 113 -44.86 -19.44 2.98
N THR A 114 -46.15 -19.31 3.28
CA THR A 114 -46.92 -20.37 3.93
C THR A 114 -47.05 -21.64 3.08
N ARG A 115 -46.98 -21.53 1.74
CA ARG A 115 -47.05 -22.68 0.80
C ARG A 115 -45.73 -23.41 0.56
N ALA A 116 -44.58 -22.75 0.76
CA ALA A 116 -43.27 -23.31 0.42
C ALA A 116 -42.48 -23.81 1.65
N GLY A 117 -43.15 -23.96 2.80
CA GLY A 117 -42.49 -24.14 4.09
C GLY A 117 -42.13 -22.78 4.68
N GLY A 118 -42.32 -22.64 6.00
CA GLY A 118 -42.06 -21.41 6.74
C GLY A 118 -40.58 -21.01 6.76
N MET A 119 -40.17 -20.24 7.77
CA MET A 119 -38.75 -19.91 7.92
C MET A 119 -37.92 -21.20 8.04
N ALA A 120 -36.87 -21.31 7.22
CA ALA A 120 -35.95 -22.41 7.28
C ALA A 120 -34.93 -22.15 8.40
N ILE A 121 -34.61 -23.20 9.15
CA ILE A 121 -33.67 -23.14 10.26
C ILE A 121 -32.26 -23.35 9.70
N LEU A 122 -31.36 -22.43 10.04
CA LEU A 122 -29.94 -22.55 9.76
C LEU A 122 -29.36 -23.76 10.53
N ARG A 123 -28.74 -24.69 9.82
CA ARG A 123 -28.18 -25.94 10.36
C ARG A 123 -26.69 -25.86 10.63
N SER A 124 -25.96 -25.24 9.72
CA SER A 124 -24.50 -25.12 9.82
C SER A 124 -24.02 -23.89 9.08
N VAL A 125 -22.91 -23.33 9.54
CA VAL A 125 -22.22 -22.20 8.93
C VAL A 125 -20.73 -22.52 8.92
N SER A 126 -20.09 -22.32 7.78
CA SER A 126 -18.65 -22.33 7.59
C SER A 126 -18.19 -20.99 7.01
N ASP A 127 -16.89 -20.84 6.81
CA ASP A 127 -16.28 -19.66 6.21
C ASP A 127 -16.71 -19.41 4.76
N THR A 128 -17.36 -20.37 4.09
CA THR A 128 -17.73 -20.25 2.67
C THR A 128 -19.19 -20.60 2.37
N GLU A 129 -19.87 -21.31 3.27
CA GLU A 129 -21.22 -21.80 3.06
C GLU A 129 -22.06 -21.73 4.34
N CYS A 130 -23.34 -21.41 4.18
CA CYS A 130 -24.35 -21.56 5.20
C CYS A 130 -25.44 -22.52 4.70
N ARG A 131 -25.87 -23.48 5.53
CA ARG A 131 -26.85 -24.50 5.14
C ARG A 131 -28.11 -24.41 5.97
N PHE A 132 -29.24 -24.61 5.31
CA PHE A 132 -30.57 -24.65 5.91
C PHE A 132 -31.11 -26.08 5.98
N ASN A 133 -32.04 -26.33 6.90
CA ASN A 133 -32.72 -27.62 7.05
C ASN A 133 -33.66 -27.95 5.88
N SER A 134 -34.19 -26.93 5.20
CA SER A 134 -35.12 -27.04 4.08
C SER A 134 -34.77 -26.06 2.97
N GLN A 135 -35.45 -26.16 1.83
CA GLN A 135 -35.24 -25.24 0.71
C GLN A 135 -35.77 -23.85 1.04
N VAL A 136 -34.94 -22.84 0.82
CA VAL A 136 -35.21 -21.42 1.03
C VAL A 136 -35.57 -20.77 -0.30
N LEU A 137 -36.64 -19.98 -0.34
CA LEU A 137 -37.07 -19.29 -1.55
C LEU A 137 -36.09 -18.20 -1.97
N GLU A 138 -35.61 -17.41 -1.02
CA GLU A 138 -34.58 -16.40 -1.24
C GLU A 138 -33.72 -16.26 0.03
N VAL A 139 -32.39 -16.31 -0.15
CA VAL A 139 -31.39 -16.06 0.88
C VAL A 139 -30.44 -14.97 0.40
N GLN A 140 -30.07 -14.05 1.28
CA GLN A 140 -29.00 -13.09 1.07
C GLN A 140 -27.77 -13.53 1.87
N VAL A 141 -26.65 -13.70 1.18
CA VAL A 141 -25.36 -14.09 1.74
C VAL A 141 -24.43 -12.90 1.67
N ARG A 142 -23.90 -12.46 2.82
CA ARG A 142 -22.90 -11.39 2.88
C ARG A 142 -21.51 -12.02 2.95
N CYS A 143 -20.70 -11.73 1.94
CA CYS A 143 -19.38 -12.30 1.74
C CYS A 143 -18.35 -11.17 1.70
N CYS A 144 -17.26 -11.26 2.47
CA CYS A 144 -16.23 -10.23 2.54
C CYS A 144 -14.86 -10.80 2.17
N ALA A 145 -14.07 -10.02 1.43
CA ALA A 145 -12.68 -10.32 1.12
C ALA A 145 -11.78 -9.22 1.72
N MET A 146 -10.58 -9.60 2.12
CA MET A 146 -9.56 -8.67 2.63
C MET A 146 -8.56 -8.33 1.52
N GLY A 147 -8.16 -7.06 1.47
CA GLY A 147 -7.11 -6.58 0.57
C GLY A 147 -7.63 -5.60 -0.49
N PRO A 148 -6.71 -4.83 -1.11
CA PRO A 148 -7.04 -3.72 -2.00
C PRO A 148 -7.62 -4.17 -3.36
N THR A 149 -7.42 -5.44 -3.72
CA THR A 149 -7.90 -6.03 -4.96
C THR A 149 -8.66 -7.33 -4.65
N PRO A 150 -9.94 -7.23 -4.27
CA PRO A 150 -10.74 -8.43 -4.04
C PRO A 150 -10.92 -9.21 -5.36
N PRO A 151 -11.04 -10.55 -5.31
CA PRO A 151 -11.30 -11.36 -6.49
C PRO A 151 -12.63 -10.95 -7.14
N PRO A 152 -12.83 -11.18 -8.45
CA PRO A 152 -14.09 -10.82 -9.11
C PRO A 152 -15.27 -11.53 -8.44
N ALA A 153 -16.20 -10.77 -7.88
CA ALA A 153 -17.45 -11.30 -7.34
C ALA A 153 -18.47 -11.55 -8.45
N THR A 154 -19.12 -12.71 -8.42
CA THR A 154 -20.28 -12.98 -9.25
C THR A 154 -21.46 -12.23 -8.64
N MET A 155 -21.69 -10.99 -9.10
CA MET A 155 -22.78 -10.15 -8.60
C MET A 155 -24.13 -10.72 -9.04
N VAL A 156 -24.78 -11.47 -8.16
CA VAL A 156 -26.16 -11.93 -8.36
C VAL A 156 -27.09 -10.85 -7.81
N ARG A 157 -27.34 -9.84 -8.65
CA ARG A 157 -28.23 -8.69 -8.49
C ARG A 157 -27.61 -7.49 -7.76
N ASP A 158 -27.27 -6.46 -8.53
CA ASP A 158 -26.86 -5.13 -8.07
C ASP A 158 -27.96 -4.48 -7.21
N GLN A 159 -27.85 -4.62 -5.90
CA GLN A 159 -28.38 -3.60 -5.00
C GLN A 159 -27.19 -3.07 -4.20
N ALA A 160 -26.77 -1.86 -4.56
CA ALA A 160 -25.85 -1.08 -3.75
C ALA A 160 -26.39 -1.04 -2.30
N PRO A 161 -25.53 -1.15 -1.28
CA PRO A 161 -25.93 -0.99 0.11
C PRO A 161 -26.69 0.33 0.28
N PRO A 162 -27.79 0.38 1.06
CA PRO A 162 -28.45 1.64 1.37
C PRO A 162 -27.43 2.58 2.03
N ALA A 163 -27.43 3.85 1.60
CA ALA A 163 -26.52 4.86 2.14
C ALA A 163 -26.65 4.96 3.67
N PRO A 164 -25.55 5.18 4.41
CA PRO A 164 -25.59 5.40 5.85
C PRO A 164 -26.57 6.53 6.19
N GLN A 165 -27.54 6.25 7.05
CA GLN A 165 -28.45 7.27 7.57
C GLN A 165 -27.62 8.22 8.44
N GLN A 166 -27.40 9.45 7.97
CA GLN A 166 -26.82 10.49 8.80
C GLN A 166 -27.80 10.79 9.95
N PRO A 167 -27.36 10.79 11.22
CA PRO A 167 -28.19 11.21 12.34
C PRO A 167 -28.67 12.65 12.09
N GLN A 168 -29.98 12.86 12.02
CA GLN A 168 -30.53 14.20 11.96
C GLN A 168 -30.22 14.92 13.29
N PRO A 169 -29.67 16.15 13.26
CA PRO A 169 -29.44 16.93 14.47
C PRO A 169 -30.76 17.13 15.21
N ALA A 170 -30.76 16.87 16.52
CA ALA A 170 -31.91 17.18 17.37
C ALA A 170 -32.18 18.70 17.34
N PRO A 171 -33.44 19.14 17.23
CA PRO A 171 -33.77 20.55 17.28
C PRO A 171 -33.44 21.07 18.69
N THR A 172 -32.49 22.00 18.78
CA THR A 172 -32.27 22.78 20.00
C THR A 172 -33.44 23.73 20.18
N SER A 173 -34.16 23.56 21.28
CA SER A 173 -35.24 24.45 21.73
C SER A 173 -34.70 25.78 22.21
#